data_AF-A0A7Z0LXB6-F1
#
_entry.id   AF-A0A7Z0LXB6-F1
#
_cell.length_a   1.000
_cell.length_b   1.000
_cell.length_c   1.000
_cell.angle_alpha   90.00
_cell.angle_beta   90.00
_cell.angle_gamma   90.00
#
_symmetry.space_group_name_H-M   'P 1'
#
loop_
_entity.id
_entity.type
_entity.pdbx_description
1 polymer ?
#
loop_
_entity_poly.entity_id
_entity_poly.type
_entity_poly.pdbx_seq_one_letter_code
_entity_poly.pdbx_strand_id
1 'polypeptide(L)'
;MKSTTTTPLMPITPLAMFDIWKAGLMAFELWTTSLSTITMRNHLWQTQPFFSPNMMKENQKMVTEKLEASMEAGLEMQKALFNSINGQSAPWWVTSQRAMKPYHQRSSANSRRLAK
;
A
#
# COMPACT_ATOMS: atom_id res chain seq x y z
N MET A 1 -10.07 0.60 24.42
CA MET A 1 -8.64 0.29 24.19
C MET A 1 -8.55 -0.54 22.93
N LYS A 2 -7.85 -0.09 21.87
CA LYS A 2 -7.60 -0.94 20.69
C LYS A 2 -6.65 -2.04 21.14
N SER A 3 -7.08 -3.30 21.04
CA SER A 3 -6.23 -4.45 21.37
C SER A 3 -4.96 -4.40 20.53
N THR A 4 -3.82 -4.17 21.17
CA THR A 4 -2.51 -4.32 20.54
C THR A 4 -2.26 -5.81 20.43
N THR A 5 -2.83 -6.45 19.41
CA THR A 5 -2.55 -7.86 19.14
C THR A 5 -1.10 -7.97 18.73
N THR A 6 -0.25 -8.39 19.66
CA THR A 6 1.14 -8.74 19.40
C THR A 6 1.15 -9.80 18.31
N THR A 7 1.75 -9.50 17.15
CA THR A 7 1.82 -10.45 16.05
C THR A 7 2.59 -11.68 16.52
N PRO A 8 2.07 -12.91 16.35
CA PRO A 8 2.87 -14.10 16.64
C PRO A 8 4.03 -14.13 15.66
N LEU A 9 5.24 -13.91 16.17
CA LEU A 9 6.47 -14.07 15.40
C LEU A 9 6.82 -15.55 15.42
N MET A 10 6.78 -16.17 14.25
CA MET A 10 7.08 -17.59 14.07
C MET A 10 8.54 -17.76 13.65
N PRO A 11 9.22 -18.85 14.06
CA PRO A 11 10.56 -19.14 13.59
C PRO A 11 10.58 -19.34 12.07
N ILE A 12 11.67 -18.95 11.43
CA ILE A 12 11.85 -19.20 9.99
C ILE A 12 11.97 -20.70 9.73
N THR A 13 10.99 -21.21 9.01
CA THR A 13 10.95 -22.55 8.43
C THR A 13 10.91 -22.41 6.89
N PRO A 14 11.18 -23.47 6.12
CA PRO A 14 11.00 -23.43 4.66
C PRO A 14 9.59 -22.97 4.23
N LEU A 15 8.56 -23.32 5.03
CA LEU A 15 7.20 -22.83 4.87
C LEU A 15 7.08 -21.32 5.10
N ALA A 16 7.80 -20.77 6.09
CA ALA A 16 7.82 -19.32 6.34
C ALA A 16 8.53 -18.52 5.22
N MET A 17 9.47 -19.13 4.50
CA MET A 17 10.06 -18.48 3.31
C MET A 17 9.02 -18.26 2.21
N PHE A 18 8.05 -19.17 2.07
CA PHE A 18 6.94 -19.02 1.14
C PHE A 18 6.00 -17.88 1.55
N ASP A 19 5.86 -17.62 2.85
CA ASP A 19 5.10 -16.48 3.37
C ASP A 19 5.74 -15.14 3.03
N ILE A 20 7.07 -15.05 3.12
CA ILE A 20 7.84 -13.86 2.71
C ILE A 20 7.69 -13.63 1.21
N TRP A 21 7.78 -14.69 0.40
CA TRP A 21 7.57 -14.62 -1.04
C TRP A 21 6.18 -14.08 -1.40
N LYS A 22 5.12 -14.61 -0.79
CA LYS A 22 3.74 -14.12 -0.98
C LYS A 22 3.59 -12.66 -0.59
N ALA A 23 4.18 -12.25 0.54
CA ALA A 23 4.17 -10.85 0.96
C ALA A 23 4.88 -9.94 -0.06
N GLY A 24 5.99 -10.41 -0.64
CA GLY A 24 6.71 -9.71 -1.70
C GLY A 24 5.90 -9.55 -2.99
N LEU A 25 5.23 -10.61 -3.45
CA LEU A 25 4.34 -10.53 -4.63
C LEU A 25 3.21 -9.53 -4.41
N MET A 26 2.55 -9.60 -3.26
CA MET A 26 1.48 -8.65 -2.93
C MET A 26 2.00 -7.20 -2.87
N ALA A 27 3.19 -6.96 -2.30
CA ALA A 27 3.77 -5.62 -2.28
C ALA A 27 4.04 -5.08 -3.69
N PHE A 28 4.55 -5.94 -4.57
CA PHE A 28 4.77 -5.60 -5.98
C PHE A 28 3.45 -5.26 -6.69
N GLU A 29 2.39 -6.04 -6.48
CA GLU A 29 1.06 -5.75 -7.01
C GLU A 29 0.52 -4.40 -6.51
N LEU A 30 0.69 -4.09 -5.21
CA LEU A 30 0.26 -2.81 -4.64
C LEU A 30 1.02 -1.63 -5.26
N TRP A 31 2.34 -1.72 -5.37
CA TRP A 31 3.17 -0.66 -5.96
C TRP A 31 2.89 -0.46 -7.44
N THR A 32 2.82 -1.53 -8.23
CA THR A 32 2.51 -1.44 -9.67
C THR A 32 1.13 -0.87 -9.92
N THR A 33 0.13 -1.24 -9.11
CA THR A 33 -1.22 -0.66 -9.17
C THR A 33 -1.22 0.83 -8.83
N SER A 34 -0.48 1.24 -7.80
CA SER A 34 -0.33 2.65 -7.45
C SER A 34 0.34 3.46 -8.53
N LEU A 35 1.47 2.99 -9.06
CA LEU A 35 2.19 3.64 -10.14
C LEU A 35 1.32 3.77 -11.39
N SER A 36 0.60 2.71 -11.77
CA SER A 36 -0.34 2.75 -12.89
C SER A 36 -1.44 3.79 -12.67
N THR A 37 -2.00 3.88 -11.46
CA THR A 37 -3.01 4.90 -11.14
C THR A 37 -2.43 6.30 -11.21
N ILE A 38 -1.24 6.53 -10.68
CA ILE A 38 -0.55 7.83 -10.70
C ILE A 38 -0.26 8.24 -12.14
N THR A 39 0.27 7.33 -12.96
CA THR A 39 0.52 7.58 -14.39
C THR A 39 -0.75 7.93 -15.13
N MET A 40 -1.85 7.19 -14.90
CA MET A 40 -3.14 7.50 -15.52
C MET A 40 -3.68 8.86 -15.08
N ARG A 41 -3.45 9.27 -13.82
CA ARG A 41 -3.80 10.60 -13.30
C ARG A 41 -2.94 11.72 -13.85
N ASN A 42 -1.63 11.50 -13.96
CA ASN A 42 -0.71 12.44 -14.60
C ASN A 42 -1.04 12.61 -16.08
N HIS A 43 -1.41 11.53 -16.78
CA HIS A 43 -1.84 11.60 -18.16
C HIS A 43 -3.16 12.36 -18.30
N LEU A 44 -4.11 12.15 -17.38
CA LEU A 44 -5.35 12.94 -17.34
C LEU A 44 -5.11 14.44 -17.15
N TRP A 45 -4.00 14.86 -16.54
CA TRP A 45 -3.62 16.27 -16.54
C TRP A 45 -3.39 16.74 -17.97
N GLN A 46 -2.61 16.00 -18.75
CA GLN A 46 -2.25 16.39 -20.12
C GLN A 46 -3.42 16.39 -21.10
N THR A 47 -4.49 15.63 -20.83
CA THR A 47 -5.59 15.41 -21.78
C THR A 47 -6.89 16.14 -21.45
N GLN A 48 -7.03 16.74 -20.26
CA GLN A 48 -8.26 17.45 -19.85
C GLN A 48 -8.03 18.96 -19.71
N PRO A 49 -9.05 19.81 -19.95
CA PRO A 49 -8.91 21.25 -19.82
C PRO A 49 -8.53 21.65 -18.37
N PHE A 50 -7.32 22.15 -18.19
CA PHE A 50 -6.68 22.50 -16.90
C PHE A 50 -7.35 23.63 -16.10
N PHE A 51 -8.48 24.17 -16.54
CA PHE A 51 -8.95 25.50 -16.15
C PHE A 51 -9.58 25.60 -14.75
N SER A 52 -9.65 24.50 -13.98
CA SER A 52 -10.11 24.52 -12.59
C SER A 52 -8.95 24.26 -11.62
N PRO A 53 -8.46 25.30 -10.91
CA PRO A 53 -7.45 25.15 -9.86
C PRO A 53 -7.87 24.15 -8.77
N ASN A 54 -9.18 24.00 -8.53
CA ASN A 54 -9.72 23.04 -7.55
C ASN A 54 -9.52 21.59 -8.00
N MET A 55 -9.72 21.30 -9.29
CA MET A 55 -9.48 19.97 -9.86
C MET A 55 -8.00 19.58 -9.83
N MET A 56 -7.11 20.55 -10.08
CA MET A 56 -5.67 20.31 -10.03
C MET A 56 -5.19 20.01 -8.60
N LYS A 57 -5.64 20.77 -7.60
CA LYS A 57 -5.35 20.52 -6.19
C LYS A 57 -5.87 19.16 -5.72
N GLU A 58 -7.10 18.80 -6.10
CA GLU A 58 -7.68 17.51 -5.73
C GLU A 58 -6.94 16.34 -6.39
N ASN A 59 -6.53 16.47 -7.65
CA ASN A 59 -5.71 15.45 -8.30
C ASN A 59 -4.33 15.29 -7.64
N GLN A 60 -3.65 16.39 -7.29
CA GLN A 60 -2.38 16.34 -6.56
C GLN A 60 -2.56 15.63 -5.21
N LYS A 61 -3.63 15.97 -4.47
CA LYS A 61 -3.97 15.31 -3.22
C LYS A 61 -4.16 13.81 -3.39
N MET A 62 -4.89 13.38 -4.43
CA MET A 62 -5.11 11.96 -4.73
C MET A 62 -3.82 11.21 -5.05
N VAL A 63 -2.87 11.85 -5.75
CA VAL A 63 -1.54 11.28 -6.04
C VAL A 63 -0.72 11.16 -4.76
N THR A 64 -0.66 12.22 -3.94
CA THR A 64 0.06 12.21 -2.66
C THR A 64 -0.47 11.13 -1.72
N GLU A 65 -1.79 11.01 -1.57
CA GLU A 65 -2.41 9.97 -0.76
C GLU A 65 -2.02 8.55 -1.24
N LYS A 66 -1.85 8.33 -2.54
CA LYS A 66 -1.36 7.04 -3.09
C LYS A 66 0.12 6.79 -2.81
N LEU A 67 0.94 7.84 -2.87
CA LEU A 67 2.36 7.74 -2.50
C LEU A 67 2.54 7.42 -1.02
N GLU A 68 1.78 8.08 -0.14
CA GLU A 68 1.80 7.81 1.30
C GLU A 68 1.37 6.37 1.61
N ALA A 69 0.29 5.87 1.00
CA ALA A 69 -0.10 4.47 1.14
C ALA A 69 1.00 3.51 0.65
N SER A 70 1.68 3.86 -0.44
CA SER A 70 2.79 3.07 -0.99
C SER A 70 3.98 3.01 -0.03
N MET A 71 4.28 4.13 0.63
CA MET A 71 5.35 4.22 1.62
C MET A 71 4.99 3.41 2.88
N GLU A 72 3.77 3.53 3.40
CA GLU A 72 3.31 2.73 4.55
C GLU A 72 3.35 1.22 4.25
N ALA A 73 2.89 0.79 3.07
CA ALA A 73 3.00 -0.60 2.64
C ALA A 73 4.47 -1.06 2.54
N GLY A 74 5.35 -0.19 2.03
CA GLY A 74 6.79 -0.45 1.96
C GLY A 74 7.45 -0.59 3.33
N LEU A 75 7.04 0.22 4.31
CA LEU A 75 7.52 0.09 5.70
C LEU A 75 7.08 -1.23 6.34
N GLU A 76 5.86 -1.69 6.08
CA GLU A 76 5.42 -3.00 6.56
C GLU A 76 6.22 -4.15 5.91
N MET A 77 6.59 -4.02 4.63
CA MET A 77 7.48 -5.00 3.99
C MET A 77 8.90 -4.98 4.55
N GLN A 78 9.45 -3.78 4.82
CA GLN A 78 10.76 -3.67 5.46
C GLN A 78 10.76 -4.33 6.84
N LYS A 79 9.70 -4.15 7.64
CA LYS A 79 9.56 -4.85 8.93
C LYS A 79 9.52 -6.37 8.74
N ALA A 80 8.80 -6.87 7.74
CA ALA A 80 8.75 -8.30 7.44
C ALA A 80 10.15 -8.84 7.06
N LEU A 81 10.92 -8.09 6.27
CA LEU A 81 12.29 -8.42 5.90
C LEU A 81 13.24 -8.40 7.12
N PHE A 82 13.17 -7.38 7.97
CA PHE A 82 14.00 -7.31 9.17
C PHE A 82 13.71 -8.43 10.16
N ASN A 83 12.43 -8.75 10.36
CA ASN A 83 12.05 -9.92 11.15
C ASN A 83 12.68 -11.17 10.56
N SER A 84 12.62 -11.32 9.23
CA SER A 84 13.19 -12.46 8.53
C SER A 84 14.70 -12.59 8.71
N ILE A 85 15.43 -11.48 8.69
CA ILE A 85 16.88 -11.49 8.93
C ILE A 85 17.19 -11.96 10.36
N ASN A 86 16.32 -11.62 11.32
CA ASN A 86 16.43 -12.03 12.72
C ASN A 86 15.88 -13.44 13.01
N GLY A 87 15.60 -14.25 11.99
CA GLY A 87 15.09 -15.61 12.15
C GLY A 87 13.61 -15.70 12.54
N GLN A 88 12.88 -14.58 12.49
CA GLN A 88 11.48 -14.46 12.87
C GLN A 88 10.63 -14.12 11.64
N SER A 89 9.36 -14.51 11.62
CA SER A 89 8.45 -14.19 10.53
C SER A 89 7.08 -13.86 11.08
N ALA A 90 6.48 -12.80 10.56
CA ALA A 90 5.05 -12.56 10.75
C ALA A 90 4.29 -13.39 9.71
N PRO A 91 3.15 -14.02 10.06
CA PRO A 91 2.33 -14.71 9.07
C PRO A 91 1.95 -13.77 7.93
N TRP A 92 2.01 -14.26 6.69
CA TRP A 92 1.83 -13.42 5.50
C TRP A 92 0.52 -12.63 5.52
N TRP A 93 -0.58 -13.21 6.01
CA TRP A 93 -1.88 -12.54 6.10
C TRP A 93 -1.89 -11.33 7.05
N VAL A 94 -1.07 -11.33 8.11
CA VAL A 94 -0.96 -10.18 9.03
C VAL A 94 -0.25 -9.04 8.33
N THR A 95 0.89 -9.35 7.71
CA THR A 95 1.68 -8.41 6.91
C THR A 95 0.83 -7.83 5.77
N SER A 96 0.09 -8.68 5.07
CA SER A 96 -0.83 -8.30 4.00
C SER A 96 -1.96 -7.39 4.50
N GLN A 97 -2.61 -7.73 5.60
CA GLN A 97 -3.68 -6.91 6.16
C GLN A 97 -3.18 -5.51 6.56
N ARG A 98 -1.98 -5.42 7.15
CA ARG A 98 -1.36 -4.14 7.53
C ARG A 98 -0.99 -3.29 6.32
N ALA A 99 -0.44 -3.90 5.27
CA ALA A 99 -0.10 -3.22 4.03
C ALA A 99 -1.33 -2.78 3.22
N MET A 100 -2.37 -3.62 3.14
CA MET A 100 -3.57 -3.36 2.34
C MET A 100 -4.54 -2.37 2.99
N LYS A 101 -4.61 -2.32 4.32
CA LYS A 101 -5.61 -1.49 5.02
C LYS A 101 -5.50 0.01 4.69
N PRO A 102 -4.32 0.65 4.72
CA PRO A 102 -4.20 2.05 4.34
C PRO A 102 -4.49 2.28 2.85
N TYR A 103 -4.06 1.34 2.01
CA TYR A 103 -4.35 1.33 0.57
C TYR A 103 -5.86 1.33 0.27
N HIS A 104 -6.59 0.44 0.93
CA HIS A 104 -8.03 0.30 0.76
C HIS A 104 -8.78 1.54 1.27
N GLN A 105 -8.37 2.08 2.42
CA GLN A 105 -8.98 3.29 3.00
C GLN A 105 -8.84 4.49 2.07
N ARG A 106 -7.62 4.78 1.58
CA ARG A 106 -7.35 5.91 0.70
C ARG A 106 -7.94 5.72 -0.70
N SER A 107 -7.90 4.50 -1.24
CA SER A 107 -8.55 4.19 -2.52
C SER A 107 -10.07 4.37 -2.45
N SER A 108 -10.71 3.90 -1.37
CA SER A 108 -12.14 4.09 -1.16
C SER A 108 -12.52 5.55 -0.97
N ALA A 109 -11.70 6.34 -0.26
CA ALA A 109 -11.89 7.77 -0.13
C ALA A 109 -11.78 8.48 -1.49
N ASN A 110 -10.79 8.09 -2.30
CA ASN A 110 -10.57 8.60 -3.64
C ASN A 110 -11.77 8.30 -4.56
N SER A 111 -12.23 7.05 -4.62
CA SER A 111 -13.42 6.68 -5.39
C SER A 111 -14.67 7.48 -4.99
N ARG A 112 -14.87 7.71 -3.68
CA ARG A 112 -15.99 8.54 -3.19
C ARG A 112 -15.90 10.00 -3.61
N ARG A 113 -14.70 10.55 -3.80
CA ARG A 113 -14.51 11.94 -4.26
C ARG A 113 -14.71 12.08 -5.76
N LEU A 114 -14.48 11.01 -6.53
CA LEU A 114 -14.74 10.98 -7.98
C LEU A 114 -16.20 10.72 -8.35
N ALA A 115 -16.94 10.03 -7.48
CA ALA A 115 -18.35 9.73 -7.68
C ALA A 115 -19.28 10.89 -7.27
N LYS A 116 -18.71 12.02 -6.83
CA LYS A 116 -19.42 13.28 -6.54
C LYS A 116 -19.24 14.24 -7.70
#